data_AF-A0A3D6AK83-F1
#
_entry.id   AF-A0A3D6AK83-F1
#
_cell.length_a   1.000
_cell.length_b   1.000
_cell.length_c   1.000
_cell.angle_alpha   90.00
_cell.angle_beta   90.00
_cell.angle_gamma   90.00
#
_symmetry.space_group_name_H-M   'P 1'
#
loop_
_entity.id
_entity.type
_entity.pdbx_description
1 polymer ?
#
loop_
_entity_poly.entity_id
_entity_poly.type
_entity_poly.pdbx_seq_one_letter_code
_entity_poly.pdbx_strand_id
1 'polypeptide(L)'
;MPPVFTDPKQSSPNYWLLFITITAAVVVGNLASTWITAKIAQYQIELTWGATAKAINQETKRIQASNQAALQRSQEQAAQQMEQVRAQRSADVNGKVLAKQCDDWQRASSELTSDTAQAEARRHCGNYEHYINTGELRR
;
A
#
# COMPACT_ATOMS: atom_id res chain seq x y z
N MET A 1 100.70 -0.55 -41.00
CA MET A 1 99.77 -1.02 -39.95
C MET A 1 98.36 -0.64 -40.38
N PRO A 2 97.44 -1.59 -40.61
CA PRO A 2 96.05 -1.27 -40.95
C PRO A 2 95.26 -0.92 -39.68
N PRO A 3 94.22 -0.06 -39.77
CA PRO A 3 93.36 0.27 -38.64
C PRO A 3 92.42 -0.89 -38.31
N VAL A 4 92.24 -1.15 -37.01
CA VAL A 4 91.26 -2.09 -36.48
C VAL A 4 89.95 -1.36 -36.26
N PHE A 5 88.90 -1.76 -36.97
CA PHE A 5 87.53 -1.33 -36.70
C PHE A 5 86.95 -2.25 -35.62
N THR A 6 86.59 -1.67 -34.47
CA THR A 6 85.79 -2.38 -33.46
C THR A 6 84.33 -2.25 -33.83
N ASP A 7 83.68 -3.36 -34.16
CA ASP A 7 82.23 -3.42 -34.38
C ASP A 7 81.46 -3.04 -33.10
N PRO A 8 80.38 -2.24 -33.21
CA PRO A 8 79.53 -1.95 -32.06
C PRO A 8 78.81 -3.22 -31.62
N LYS A 9 78.84 -3.49 -30.31
CA LYS A 9 78.16 -4.63 -29.68
C LYS A 9 76.65 -4.50 -29.86
N GLN A 10 76.12 -5.14 -30.90
CA GLN A 10 74.70 -5.15 -31.20
C GLN A 10 74.00 -6.10 -30.21
N SER A 11 73.48 -5.55 -29.11
CA SER A 11 72.67 -6.30 -28.14
C SER A 11 71.40 -6.77 -28.84
N SER A 12 71.29 -8.07 -29.09
CA SER A 12 70.07 -8.68 -29.62
C SER A 12 68.89 -8.35 -28.70
N PRO A 13 67.77 -7.84 -29.22
CA PRO A 13 66.61 -7.49 -28.41
C PRO A 13 66.13 -8.72 -27.62
N ASN A 14 65.99 -8.56 -26.31
CA ASN A 14 65.50 -9.63 -25.45
C ASN A 14 63.98 -9.74 -25.60
N TYR A 15 63.54 -10.58 -26.55
CA TYR A 15 62.13 -10.80 -26.88
C TYR A 15 61.30 -11.27 -25.67
N TRP A 16 61.91 -11.96 -24.71
CA TRP A 16 61.24 -12.37 -23.46
C TRP A 16 60.88 -11.17 -22.59
N LEU A 17 61.80 -10.22 -22.45
CA LEU A 17 61.55 -8.98 -21.71
C LEU A 17 60.44 -8.15 -22.38
N LEU A 18 60.46 -8.05 -23.70
CA LEU A 18 59.42 -7.36 -24.48
C LEU A 18 58.04 -8.03 -24.31
N PHE A 19 57.99 -9.36 -24.30
CA PHE A 19 56.73 -10.08 -24.09
C PHE A 19 56.15 -9.82 -22.70
N ILE A 20 56.98 -9.81 -21.65
CA ILE A 20 56.54 -9.54 -20.28
C ILE A 20 56.03 -8.10 -20.14
N THR A 21 56.73 -7.11 -20.71
CA THR A 21 56.32 -5.70 -20.58
C THR A 21 55.00 -5.41 -21.29
N ILE A 22 54.80 -5.96 -22.49
CA ILE A 22 53.54 -5.83 -23.23
C ILE A 22 52.40 -6.50 -22.47
N THR A 23 52.60 -7.72 -22.00
CA THR A 23 51.58 -8.46 -21.24
C THR A 23 51.19 -7.72 -19.94
N ALA A 24 52.19 -7.22 -19.20
CA ALA A 24 51.95 -6.43 -17.99
C ALA A 24 51.17 -5.14 -18.28
N ALA A 25 51.49 -4.44 -19.38
CA ALA A 25 50.79 -3.23 -19.79
C ALA A 25 49.31 -3.51 -20.11
N VAL A 26 49.00 -4.60 -20.80
CA VAL A 26 47.62 -5.00 -21.13
C VAL A 26 46.83 -5.37 -19.87
N VAL A 27 47.43 -6.10 -18.94
CA VAL A 27 46.78 -6.47 -17.67
C VAL A 27 46.48 -5.24 -16.83
N VAL A 28 47.44 -4.31 -16.69
CA VAL A 28 47.25 -3.06 -15.97
C VAL A 28 46.20 -2.19 -16.65
N GLY A 29 46.21 -2.10 -17.98
CA GLY A 29 45.20 -1.38 -18.76
C GLY A 29 43.79 -1.91 -18.51
N ASN A 30 43.60 -3.23 -18.57
CA ASN A 30 42.32 -3.85 -18.30
C ASN A 30 41.85 -3.64 -16.85
N LEU A 31 42.74 -3.77 -15.86
CA LEU A 31 42.41 -3.50 -14.46
C LEU A 31 41.98 -2.04 -14.25
N ALA A 32 42.74 -1.09 -14.81
CA ALA A 32 42.43 0.33 -14.70
C ALA A 32 41.07 0.66 -15.36
N SER A 33 40.80 0.11 -16.55
CA SER A 33 39.51 0.28 -17.22
C SER A 33 38.35 -0.25 -16.37
N THR A 34 38.46 -1.45 -15.80
CA THR A 34 37.40 -2.00 -14.94
C THR A 34 37.18 -1.16 -13.68
N TRP A 35 38.23 -0.63 -13.06
CA TRP A 35 38.13 0.23 -11.89
C TRP A 35 37.44 1.56 -12.20
N ILE A 36 37.78 2.20 -13.33
CA ILE A 36 37.15 3.44 -13.78
C ILE A 36 35.66 3.21 -14.08
N THR A 37 35.33 2.16 -14.81
CA THR A 37 33.93 1.82 -15.13
C THR A 37 33.11 1.56 -13.86
N ALA A 38 33.68 0.84 -12.88
CA ALA A 38 33.01 0.57 -11.61
C ALA A 38 32.74 1.87 -10.82
N LYS A 39 33.69 2.81 -10.79
CA LYS A 39 33.51 4.11 -10.12
C LYS A 39 32.44 4.96 -10.81
N ILE A 40 32.42 5.01 -12.14
CA ILE A 40 31.40 5.75 -12.89
C ILE A 40 30.01 5.14 -12.66
N ALA A 41 29.90 3.81 -12.68
CA ALA A 41 28.64 3.12 -12.40
C ALA A 41 28.11 3.46 -11.00
N GLN A 42 28.97 3.48 -9.97
CA GLN A 42 28.58 3.86 -8.61
C GLN A 42 27.97 5.28 -8.54
N TYR A 43 28.59 6.27 -9.21
CA TYR A 43 28.06 7.63 -9.24
C TYR A 43 26.71 7.74 -9.97
N GLN A 44 26.54 7.04 -11.08
CA GLN A 44 25.27 7.05 -11.83
C GLN A 44 24.14 6.38 -11.05
N ILE A 45 24.45 5.31 -10.32
CA ILE A 45 23.53 4.62 -9.44
C ILE A 45 23.03 5.60 -8.36
N GLU A 46 23.92 6.31 -7.67
CA GLU A 46 23.53 7.25 -6.60
C GLU A 46 22.59 8.38 -7.08
N LEU A 47 22.87 8.94 -8.27
CA LEU A 47 22.03 9.98 -8.88
C LEU A 47 20.64 9.46 -9.29
N THR A 48 20.56 8.24 -9.81
CA THR A 48 19.30 7.62 -10.23
C THR A 48 18.45 7.21 -9.02
N TRP A 49 19.04 6.66 -7.97
CA TRP A 49 18.32 6.31 -6.73
C TRP A 49 17.66 7.51 -6.06
N GLY A 50 18.33 8.67 -6.03
CA GLY A 50 17.75 9.89 -5.45
C GLY A 50 16.50 10.40 -6.18
N ALA A 51 16.48 10.28 -7.52
CA ALA A 51 15.33 10.65 -8.34
C ALA A 51 14.18 9.63 -8.21
N THR A 52 14.51 8.34 -8.26
CA THR A 52 13.53 7.25 -8.12
C THR A 52 12.88 7.24 -6.74
N ALA A 53 13.66 7.47 -5.68
CA ALA A 53 13.12 7.54 -4.31
C ALA A 53 12.14 8.71 -4.13
N LYS A 54 12.39 9.86 -4.76
CA LYS A 54 11.45 11.00 -4.72
C LYS A 54 10.16 10.70 -5.47
N ALA A 55 10.25 10.08 -6.65
CA ALA A 55 9.08 9.68 -7.44
C ALA A 55 8.22 8.68 -6.67
N ILE A 56 8.82 7.62 -6.12
CA ILE A 56 8.11 6.61 -5.32
C ILE A 56 7.44 7.24 -4.09
N ASN A 57 8.13 8.13 -3.37
CA ASN A 57 7.53 8.79 -2.21
C ASN A 57 6.35 9.69 -2.58
N GLN A 58 6.42 10.41 -3.71
CA GLN A 58 5.33 11.25 -4.19
C GLN A 58 4.12 10.42 -4.61
N GLU A 59 4.34 9.33 -5.35
CA GLU A 59 3.26 8.40 -5.73
C GLU A 59 2.64 7.73 -4.52
N THR A 60 3.45 7.25 -3.58
CA THR A 60 2.97 6.63 -2.35
C THR A 60 2.07 7.58 -1.55
N LYS A 61 2.46 8.86 -1.41
CA LYS A 61 1.62 9.88 -0.75
C LYS A 61 0.30 10.11 -1.49
N ARG A 62 0.32 10.17 -2.82
CA ARG A 62 -0.90 10.32 -3.64
C ARG A 62 -1.83 9.12 -3.47
N ILE A 63 -1.28 7.90 -3.52
CA ILE A 63 -2.04 6.67 -3.33
C ILE A 63 -2.65 6.63 -1.92
N GLN A 64 -1.87 6.94 -0.89
CA GLN A 64 -2.35 7.00 0.49
C GLN A 64 -3.50 8.00 0.65
N ALA A 65 -3.36 9.22 0.11
CA ALA A 65 -4.43 10.22 0.14
C ALA A 65 -5.69 9.74 -0.61
N SER A 66 -5.52 9.11 -1.77
CA SER A 66 -6.64 8.59 -2.56
C SER A 66 -7.37 7.43 -1.85
N ASN A 67 -6.63 6.55 -1.18
CA ASN A 67 -7.18 5.43 -0.42
C ASN A 67 -7.94 5.92 0.82
N GLN A 68 -7.42 6.93 1.51
CA GLN A 68 -8.12 7.54 2.65
C GLN A 68 -9.43 8.20 2.20
N ALA A 69 -9.42 8.94 1.09
CA ALA A 69 -10.62 9.56 0.54
C ALA A 69 -11.63 8.52 -0.01
N ALA A 70 -11.15 7.39 -0.53
CA ALA A 70 -12.01 6.28 -0.95
C ALA A 70 -12.66 5.58 0.26
N LEU A 71 -11.90 5.37 1.34
CA LEU A 71 -12.41 4.76 2.57
C LEU A 71 -13.49 5.63 3.22
N GLN A 72 -13.28 6.95 3.31
CA GLN A 72 -14.28 7.88 3.84
C GLN A 72 -15.57 7.84 3.03
N ARG A 73 -15.48 7.94 1.70
CA ARG A 73 -16.65 7.84 0.81
C ARG A 73 -17.36 6.49 0.92
N SER A 74 -16.61 5.40 1.07
CA SER A 74 -17.19 4.08 1.27
C SER A 74 -17.96 3.98 2.58
N GLN A 75 -17.49 4.60 3.66
CA GLN A 75 -18.19 4.62 4.94
C GLN A 75 -19.47 5.45 4.87
N GLU A 76 -19.42 6.62 4.25
CA GLU A 76 -20.60 7.48 4.03
C GLU A 76 -21.67 6.76 3.20
N GLN A 77 -21.26 6.08 2.12
CA GLN A 77 -22.18 5.30 1.30
C GLN A 77 -22.79 4.12 2.06
N ALA A 78 -22.00 3.42 2.89
CA ALA A 78 -22.52 2.34 3.72
C ALA A 78 -23.56 2.86 4.73
N ALA A 79 -23.32 4.01 5.35
CA ALA A 79 -24.28 4.64 6.27
C ALA A 79 -25.58 5.03 5.55
N GLN A 80 -25.48 5.61 4.35
CA GLN A 80 -26.66 5.95 3.53
C GLN A 80 -27.46 4.71 3.12
N GLN A 81 -26.77 3.64 2.73
CA GLN A 81 -27.44 2.38 2.39
C GLN A 81 -28.16 1.77 3.60
N MET A 82 -27.53 1.78 4.78
CA MET A 82 -28.18 1.29 6.00
C MET A 82 -29.43 2.08 6.35
N GLU A 83 -29.38 3.41 6.22
CA GLU A 83 -30.55 4.26 6.49
C GLU A 83 -31.69 4.01 5.48
N GLN A 84 -31.36 3.84 4.20
CA GLN A 84 -32.36 3.49 3.18
C GLN A 84 -33.02 2.13 3.47
N VAL A 85 -32.24 1.13 3.88
CA VAL A 85 -32.78 -0.19 4.24
C VAL A 85 -33.67 -0.09 5.48
N ARG A 86 -33.26 0.69 6.49
CA ARG A 86 -34.07 0.95 7.68
C ARG A 86 -35.38 1.66 7.34
N ALA A 87 -35.36 2.66 6.45
CA ALA A 87 -36.55 3.35 5.97
C ALA A 87 -37.50 2.45 5.16
N GLN A 88 -36.95 1.53 4.35
CA GLN A 88 -37.76 0.54 3.64
C GLN A 88 -38.44 -0.43 4.61
N ARG A 89 -37.71 -0.91 5.62
CA ARG A 89 -38.25 -1.84 6.63
C ARG A 89 -39.31 -1.20 7.51
N SER A 90 -39.16 0.08 7.87
CA SER A 90 -40.21 0.78 8.63
C SER A 90 -41.47 1.02 7.79
N ALA A 91 -41.34 1.12 6.46
CA ALA A 91 -42.46 1.23 5.54
C ALA A 91 -43.15 -0.11 5.21
N ASP A 92 -42.50 -1.25 5.47
CA ASP A 92 -43.04 -2.60 5.25
C ASP A 92 -44.27 -2.87 6.13
N VAL A 93 -45.12 -3.81 5.70
CA VAL A 93 -46.30 -4.26 6.45
C VAL A 93 -45.91 -4.74 7.84
N ASN A 94 -44.85 -5.55 7.95
CA ASN A 94 -44.40 -6.05 9.25
C ASN A 94 -43.83 -4.94 10.13
N GLY A 95 -43.06 -4.03 9.54
CA GLY A 95 -42.52 -2.85 10.23
C GLY A 95 -43.62 -1.98 10.84
N LYS A 96 -44.68 -1.70 10.06
CA LYS A 96 -45.85 -0.93 10.54
C LYS A 96 -46.60 -1.62 11.67
N VAL A 97 -46.81 -2.94 11.57
CA VAL A 97 -47.49 -3.71 12.62
C VAL A 97 -46.68 -3.70 13.92
N LEU A 98 -45.37 -3.96 13.83
CA LEU A 98 -44.47 -3.95 14.98
C LEU A 98 -44.34 -2.55 15.60
N ALA A 99 -44.26 -1.50 14.77
CA ALA A 99 -44.24 -0.11 15.23
C ALA A 99 -45.50 0.21 16.04
N LYS A 100 -46.67 -0.15 15.50
CA LYS A 100 -47.95 0.04 16.20
C LYS A 100 -48.00 -0.71 17.54
N GLN A 101 -47.55 -1.97 17.58
CA GLN A 101 -47.52 -2.72 18.84
C GLN A 101 -46.59 -2.07 19.87
N CYS A 102 -45.44 -1.56 19.46
CA CYS A 102 -44.55 -0.81 20.35
C CYS A 102 -45.25 0.43 20.91
N ASP A 103 -45.91 1.24 20.08
CA ASP A 103 -46.65 2.44 20.51
C ASP A 103 -47.79 2.10 21.48
N ASP A 104 -48.58 1.06 21.16
CA ASP A 104 -49.71 0.62 21.99
C ASP A 104 -49.22 0.17 23.38
N TRP A 105 -48.12 -0.60 23.44
CA TRP A 105 -47.55 -1.04 24.71
C TRP A 105 -46.81 0.08 25.46
N GLN A 106 -46.16 1.02 24.76
CA GLN A 106 -45.59 2.20 25.40
C GLN A 106 -46.68 3.02 26.08
N ARG A 107 -47.81 3.27 25.39
CA ARG A 107 -48.95 3.97 25.96
C ARG A 107 -49.50 3.22 27.17
N ALA A 108 -49.75 1.91 27.05
CA ALA A 108 -50.22 1.09 28.16
C ALA A 108 -49.26 1.12 29.36
N SER A 109 -47.94 1.11 29.12
CA SER A 109 -46.94 1.21 30.19
C SER A 109 -46.96 2.57 30.90
N SER A 110 -47.25 3.65 30.16
CA SER A 110 -47.37 5.01 30.72
C SER A 110 -48.67 5.22 31.49
N GLU A 111 -49.75 4.55 31.09
CA GLU A 111 -51.06 4.67 31.74
C GLU A 111 -51.20 3.76 32.97
N LEU A 112 -50.73 2.51 32.87
CA LEU A 112 -50.94 1.49 33.92
C LEU A 112 -49.77 1.37 34.90
N THR A 113 -48.57 1.81 34.51
CA THR A 113 -47.34 1.80 35.33
C THR A 113 -47.03 0.46 36.01
N SER A 114 -47.52 -0.65 35.48
CA SER A 114 -47.28 -2.00 36.02
C SER A 114 -46.01 -2.62 35.44
N ASP A 115 -45.36 -3.48 36.22
CA ASP A 115 -44.14 -4.20 35.79
C ASP A 115 -44.39 -5.01 34.52
N THR A 116 -45.57 -5.63 34.40
CA THR A 116 -45.97 -6.40 33.21
C THR A 116 -46.08 -5.49 31.98
N ALA A 117 -46.71 -4.32 32.10
CA ALA A 117 -46.84 -3.40 30.97
C ALA A 117 -45.48 -2.85 30.53
N GLN A 118 -44.58 -2.57 31.47
CA GLN A 118 -43.20 -2.17 31.14
C GLN A 118 -42.39 -3.30 30.49
N ALA A 119 -42.58 -4.55 30.94
CA ALA A 119 -41.89 -5.71 30.38
C ALA A 119 -42.34 -5.97 28.94
N GLU A 120 -43.65 -5.92 28.66
CA GLU A 120 -44.19 -6.10 27.32
C GLU A 120 -43.83 -4.93 26.39
N ALA A 121 -43.84 -3.68 26.89
CA ALA A 121 -43.34 -2.54 26.12
C ALA A 121 -41.88 -2.73 25.69
N ARG A 122 -41.00 -3.14 26.62
CA ARG A 122 -39.60 -3.44 26.29
C ARG A 122 -39.48 -4.57 25.26
N ARG A 123 -40.30 -5.62 25.39
CA ARG A 123 -40.31 -6.76 24.46
C ARG A 123 -40.73 -6.35 23.05
N HIS A 124 -41.88 -5.70 22.91
CA HIS A 124 -42.44 -5.35 21.60
C HIS A 124 -41.62 -4.26 20.89
N CYS A 125 -41.15 -3.25 21.63
CA CYS A 125 -40.25 -2.24 21.05
C CYS A 125 -38.89 -2.84 20.68
N GLY A 126 -38.36 -3.78 21.47
CA GLY A 126 -37.14 -4.51 21.12
C GLY A 126 -37.32 -5.39 19.88
N ASN A 127 -38.50 -5.98 19.67
CA ASN A 127 -38.81 -6.74 18.46
C ASN A 127 -38.87 -5.83 17.22
N TYR A 128 -39.49 -4.66 17.35
CA TYR A 128 -39.51 -3.66 16.28
C TYR A 128 -38.09 -3.20 15.93
N GLU A 129 -37.28 -2.82 16.92
CA GLU A 129 -35.91 -2.37 16.71
C GLU A 129 -35.04 -3.47 16.07
N HIS A 130 -35.18 -4.71 16.54
CA HIS A 130 -34.50 -5.85 15.96
C HIS A 130 -34.87 -6.02 14.48
N TYR A 131 -36.16 -6.03 14.14
CA TYR A 131 -36.62 -6.16 12.77
C TYR A 131 -36.11 -5.02 11.87
N ILE A 132 -36.12 -3.78 12.36
CA ILE A 132 -35.58 -2.64 11.61
C ILE A 132 -34.08 -2.81 11.33
N ASN A 133 -33.32 -3.33 12.29
CA ASN A 133 -31.87 -3.48 12.18
C ASN A 133 -31.46 -4.72 11.36
N THR A 134 -32.12 -5.86 11.54
CA THR A 134 -31.74 -7.14 10.91
C THR A 134 -32.61 -7.52 9.73
N GLY A 135 -33.87 -7.09 9.71
CA GLY A 135 -34.89 -7.56 8.76
C GLY A 135 -35.57 -8.87 9.20
N GLU A 136 -35.23 -9.39 10.38
CA GLU A 136 -35.73 -10.68 10.86
C GLU A 136 -36.85 -10.50 11.89
N LEU A 137 -37.88 -11.35 11.80
CA LEU A 137 -38.95 -11.41 12.79
C LEU A 137 -38.49 -12.29 13.96
N ARG A 138 -38.46 -11.72 15.16
CA ARG A 138 -38.16 -12.46 16.39
C ARG A 138 -39.34 -13.38 16.72
N ARG A 139 -39.14 -14.69 16.61
CA ARG A 139 -40.11 -15.72 17.00
C ARG A 139 -40.12 -15.95 18.50
#